data_AF-A0A959LJS2-F1
#
_entry.id   AF-A0A959LJS2-F1
#
_cell.length_a   1.000
_cell.length_b   1.000
_cell.length_c   1.000
_cell.angle_alpha   90.00
_cell.angle_beta   90.00
_cell.angle_gamma   90.00
#
_symmetry.space_group_name_H-M   'P 1'
#
loop_
_entity.id
_entity.type
_entity.pdbx_description
1 polymer ?
#
loop_
_entity_poly.entity_id
_entity_poly.type
_entity_poly.pdbx_seq_one_letter_code
_entity_poly.pdbx_strand_id
1 'polypeptide(L)'
;QELKAFDKPIITVFNKMDLYEEKVFDPWLDEEVKKDLLKQLTDRWETITEGNCIFISAIERRNIETFRNTIMNKVKSLYKERYPYMTQFY
;
A
#
# COMPACT_ATOMS: atom_id res chain seq x y z
N GLN A 1 -0.79 -23.12 4.30
CA GLN A 1 -1.04 -22.76 5.71
C GLN A 1 0.29 -22.82 6.47
N GLU A 2 1.29 -22.00 6.09
CA GLU A 2 2.70 -22.23 6.45
C GLU A 2 3.41 -21.07 7.18
N LEU A 3 2.77 -19.92 7.30
CA LEU A 3 3.27 -18.82 8.14
C LEU A 3 2.16 -18.49 9.14
N LYS A 4 2.41 -18.72 10.43
CA LYS A 4 1.63 -18.17 11.55
C LYS A 4 1.75 -16.63 11.60
N ALA A 5 1.48 -15.97 10.48
CA ALA A 5 1.61 -14.53 10.26
C ALA A 5 0.24 -13.86 10.06
N PHE A 6 -0.85 -14.63 10.04
CA PHE A 6 -2.23 -14.11 9.98
C PHE A 6 -2.63 -13.31 11.23
N ASP A 7 -1.94 -13.50 12.35
CA ASP A 7 -2.18 -12.76 13.59
C ASP A 7 -1.52 -11.37 13.62
N LYS A 8 -0.84 -10.99 12.52
CA LYS A 8 -0.14 -9.71 12.40
C LYS A 8 -0.80 -8.89 11.29
N PRO A 9 -0.86 -7.55 11.42
CA PRO A 9 -1.32 -6.71 10.34
C PRO A 9 -0.41 -6.89 9.12
N ILE A 10 -0.99 -7.39 8.03
CA ILE A 10 -0.31 -7.58 6.75
C ILE A 10 -0.56 -6.33 5.93
N ILE A 11 0.50 -5.75 5.36
CA ILE A 11 0.41 -4.65 4.41
C ILE A 11 0.81 -5.20 3.04
N THR A 12 -0.09 -5.12 2.07
CA THR A 12 0.17 -5.55 0.70
C THR A 12 0.73 -4.39 -0.10
N VAL A 13 1.94 -4.53 -0.64
CA VAL A 13 2.60 -3.45 -1.37
C VAL A 13 2.66 -3.80 -2.85
N PHE A 14 1.91 -3.06 -3.66
CA PHE A 14 1.97 -3.14 -5.12
C PHE A 14 3.07 -2.21 -5.60
N ASN A 15 4.25 -2.76 -5.85
CA ASN A 15 5.39 -2.05 -6.41
C ASN A 15 5.44 -2.19 -7.93
N LYS A 16 6.11 -1.25 -8.60
CA LYS A 16 6.29 -1.17 -10.06
C LYS A 16 5.03 -0.76 -10.83
N MET A 17 4.28 0.21 -10.30
CA MET A 17 3.13 0.77 -11.02
C MET A 17 3.51 1.36 -12.38
N ASP A 18 4.72 1.92 -12.49
CA ASP A 18 5.32 2.39 -13.75
C ASP A 18 5.37 1.29 -14.83
N LEU A 19 5.96 0.14 -14.52
CA LEU A 19 6.05 -0.99 -15.43
C LEU A 19 4.68 -1.62 -15.72
N TYR A 20 3.77 -1.61 -14.73
CA TYR A 20 2.40 -2.05 -14.92
C TYR A 20 1.68 -1.14 -15.93
N GLU A 21 1.84 0.17 -15.77
CA GLU A 21 1.26 1.15 -16.68
C GLU A 21 1.79 0.96 -18.11
N GLU A 22 3.09 0.76 -18.29
CA GLU A 22 3.72 0.55 -19.59
C GLU A 22 3.29 -0.77 -20.27
N LYS A 23 3.14 -1.86 -19.50
CA LYS A 23 2.82 -3.18 -20.05
C LYS A 23 1.33 -3.44 -20.25
N VAL A 24 0.48 -2.81 -19.45
CA VAL A 24 -0.95 -3.13 -19.41
C VAL A 24 -1.79 -2.05 -20.09
N PHE A 25 -1.37 -0.78 -20.03
CA PHE A 25 -2.08 0.26 -20.75
C PHE A 25 -1.56 0.40 -22.17
N ASP A 26 -2.47 0.26 -23.12
CA ASP A 26 -2.18 0.54 -24.52
C ASP A 26 -1.67 1.99 -24.67
N PRO A 27 -0.64 2.25 -25.51
CA PRO A 27 -0.13 3.60 -25.74
C PRO A 27 -1.19 4.53 -26.36
N TRP A 28 -2.25 3.98 -26.97
CA TRP A 28 -3.38 4.72 -27.52
C TRP A 28 -4.53 4.95 -26.55
N LEU A 29 -4.43 4.45 -25.30
CA LEU A 29 -5.46 4.69 -24.30
C LEU A 29 -5.37 6.14 -23.79
N ASP A 30 -6.53 6.76 -23.64
CA ASP A 30 -6.65 8.10 -23.07
C ASP A 30 -6.19 8.11 -21.60
N GLU A 31 -5.58 9.21 -21.14
CA GLU A 31 -5.06 9.31 -19.77
C GLU A 31 -6.18 9.19 -18.72
N GLU A 32 -7.39 9.66 -19.03
CA GLU A 32 -8.56 9.50 -18.16
C GLU A 32 -8.93 8.04 -17.97
N VAL A 33 -8.90 7.23 -19.04
CA VAL A 33 -9.23 5.80 -18.99
C VAL A 33 -8.18 5.05 -18.17
N LYS A 34 -6.90 5.40 -18.31
CA LYS A 34 -5.81 4.80 -17.49
C LYS A 34 -6.02 5.12 -16.01
N LYS A 35 -6.33 6.37 -15.67
CA LYS A 35 -6.60 6.79 -14.28
C LYS A 35 -7.81 6.06 -13.69
N ASP A 36 -8.87 5.90 -14.47
CA ASP A 36 -10.07 5.19 -14.01
C ASP A 36 -9.80 3.70 -13.76
N LEU A 37 -9.08 3.02 -14.66
CA LEU A 37 -8.65 1.63 -14.47
C LEU A 37 -7.75 1.46 -13.24
N LEU A 38 -6.79 2.36 -13.03
CA LEU A 38 -5.95 2.36 -11.84
C LEU A 38 -6.76 2.57 -10.56
N LYS A 39 -7.76 3.45 -10.60
CA LYS A 39 -8.67 3.68 -9.47
C LYS A 39 -9.51 2.44 -9.16
N GLN A 40 -10.09 1.80 -10.17
CA GLN A 40 -10.86 0.57 -10.00
C GLN A 40 -9.99 -0.57 -9.44
N LEU A 41 -8.75 -0.69 -9.91
CA LEU A 41 -7.80 -1.68 -9.39
C LEU A 41 -7.46 -1.39 -7.93
N THR A 42 -7.21 -0.12 -7.60
CA THR A 42 -6.96 0.33 -6.23
C THR A 42 -8.13 0.00 -5.31
N ASP A 43 -9.35 0.37 -5.68
CA ASP A 43 -10.56 0.16 -4.89
C ASP A 43 -10.86 -1.33 -4.65
N ARG A 44 -10.65 -2.16 -5.68
CA ARG A 44 -10.78 -3.61 -5.58
C ARG A 44 -9.78 -4.19 -4.59
N TRP A 45 -8.52 -3.78 -4.66
CA TRP A 45 -7.49 -4.27 -3.75
C TRP A 45 -7.65 -3.71 -2.34
N GLU A 46 -8.13 -2.48 -2.18
CA GLU A 46 -8.50 -1.92 -0.88
C GLU A 46 -9.59 -2.76 -0.23
N THR A 47 -10.61 -3.16 -0.98
CA THR A 47 -11.66 -4.05 -0.48
C THR A 47 -11.12 -5.43 -0.09
N ILE A 48 -10.26 -6.03 -0.92
CA ILE A 48 -9.66 -7.35 -0.66
C ILE A 48 -8.72 -7.34 0.55
N THR A 49 -7.98 -6.24 0.73
CA THR A 49 -6.96 -6.12 1.78
C THR A 49 -7.44 -5.33 2.99
N GLU A 50 -8.73 -4.98 3.05
CA GLU A 50 -9.35 -4.19 4.13
C GLU A 50 -8.61 -2.86 4.37
N GLY A 51 -8.27 -2.16 3.29
CA GLY A 51 -7.54 -0.88 3.34
C GLY A 51 -6.06 -1.03 3.68
N ASN A 52 -5.50 -2.25 3.63
CA ASN A 52 -4.10 -2.52 3.91
C ASN A 52 -3.23 -2.66 2.64
N CYS A 53 -3.68 -2.18 1.48
CA CYS A 53 -2.87 -2.13 0.27
C CYS A 53 -2.26 -0.75 0.02
N ILE A 54 -1.04 -0.72 -0.52
CA ILE A 54 -0.39 0.53 -0.94
C ILE A 54 0.24 0.32 -2.32
N PHE A 55 -0.04 1.25 -3.22
CA PHE A 55 0.50 1.30 -4.57
C PHE A 55 1.67 2.27 -4.63
N ILE A 56 2.85 1.77 -4.97
CA ILE A 56 4.09 2.54 -5.06
C ILE A 56 4.78 2.33 -6.40
N SER A 57 5.51 3.34 -6.85
CA SER A 57 6.56 3.17 -7.86
C SER A 57 7.90 3.54 -7.22
N ALA A 58 8.74 2.54 -7.01
CA ALA A 58 10.08 2.75 -6.47
C ALA A 58 10.99 3.54 -7.44
N ILE A 59 10.75 3.41 -8.75
CA ILE A 59 11.55 4.05 -9.81
C ILE A 59 11.17 5.53 -9.93
N GLU A 60 9.88 5.83 -10.06
CA GLU A 60 9.37 7.21 -10.15
C GLU A 60 9.33 7.92 -8.79
N ARG A 61 9.69 7.22 -7.71
CA ARG A 61 9.50 7.64 -6.31
C ARG A 61 8.07 8.08 -5.98
N ARG A 62 7.09 7.66 -6.77
CA ARG A 62 5.68 8.00 -6.59
C ARG A 62 5.12 7.25 -5.38
N ASN A 63 4.46 8.00 -4.49
CA ASN A 63 3.78 7.48 -3.29
C ASN A 63 4.68 6.86 -2.19
N ILE A 64 6.01 7.04 -2.27
CA ILE A 64 6.94 6.53 -1.24
C ILE A 64 6.74 7.22 0.12
N GLU A 65 6.48 8.53 0.11
CA GLU A 65 6.31 9.29 1.36
C GLU A 65 5.04 8.87 2.09
N THR A 66 3.92 8.77 1.37
CA THR A 66 2.65 8.22 1.88
C THR A 66 2.84 6.82 2.44
N PHE A 67 3.55 5.95 1.71
CA PHE A 67 3.86 4.59 2.16
C PHE A 67 4.63 4.58 3.49
N ARG A 68 5.68 5.40 3.59
CA ARG A 68 6.49 5.51 4.81
C ARG A 68 5.65 6.03 5.99
N ASN A 69 4.81 7.03 5.77
CA ASN A 69 3.92 7.56 6.81
C ASN A 69 2.90 6.51 7.29
N THR A 70 2.26 5.79 6.36
CA THR A 70 1.30 4.73 6.70
C THR A 70 1.94 3.60 7.50
N ILE A 71 3.15 3.17 7.12
CA ILE A 71 3.92 2.18 7.90
C ILE A 71 4.23 2.75 9.28
N MET A 72 4.76 3.96 9.36
CA MET A 72 5.17 4.56 10.63
C MET A 72 3.99 4.66 11.60
N ASN A 73 2.81 5.05 11.10
CA ASN A 73 1.58 5.12 11.90
C ASN A 73 1.12 3.75 12.38
N LYS A 74 1.11 2.73 11.50
CA LYS A 74 0.76 1.35 11.89
C LYS A 74 1.74 0.77 12.91
N VAL A 75 3.04 0.96 12.69
CA VAL A 75 4.08 0.52 13.63
C VAL A 75 3.91 1.20 14.97
N LYS A 76 3.64 2.52 15.01
CA LYS A 76 3.35 3.25 16.26
C LYS A 76 2.11 2.70 16.97
N SER A 77 1.03 2.43 16.23
CA SER A 77 -0.20 1.86 16.78
C SER A 77 0.05 0.49 17.43
N LEU A 78 0.72 -0.40 16.70
CA LEU A 78 1.10 -1.73 17.20
C LEU A 78 2.05 -1.65 18.38
N TYR A 79 3.00 -0.71 18.35
CA TYR A 79 3.93 -0.51 19.45
C TYR A 79 3.21 -0.05 20.71
N LYS A 80 2.19 0.82 20.58
CA LYS A 80 1.35 1.27 21.71
C LYS A 80 0.48 0.15 22.28
N GLU A 81 -0.13 -0.68 21.43
CA GLU A 81 -0.88 -1.86 21.87
C GLU A 81 0.01 -2.89 22.56
N ARG A 82 1.21 -3.13 22.02
CA ARG A 82 2.13 -4.15 22.56
C ARG A 82 2.90 -3.68 23.80
N TYR A 83 3.17 -2.38 23.92
CA TYR A 83 3.91 -1.79 25.03
C TYR A 83 3.18 -0.54 25.60
N PRO A 84 2.00 -0.74 26.23
CA PRO A 84 1.17 0.37 26.74
C PRO A 84 1.85 1.16 27.87
N TYR A 85 2.85 0.58 28.55
CA TYR A 85 3.55 1.18 29.69
C TYR A 85 4.89 1.87 29.34
N MET A 86 5.37 1.76 28.09
CA MET A 86 6.60 2.43 27.62
C MET A 86 6.30 3.74 26.87
N THR A 87 5.02 4.09 26.66
CA THR A 87 4.61 5.20 25.79
C THR A 87 4.68 6.59 26.44
N GLN A 88 5.33 6.73 27.61
CA GLN A 88 5.48 8.02 28.31
C GLN A 88 6.76 8.81 27.97
N PHE A 89 7.55 8.41 26.98
CA PHE A 89 8.75 9.15 26.59
C PHE A 89 8.88 9.33 25.08
N TYR A 90 8.03 10.17 24.49
CA TYR A 90 8.43 11.02 23.36
C TYR A 90 7.44 12.17 23.14
#